data_AF-A0A510HEV7-F1
#
_entry.id   AF-A0A510HEV7-F1
#
_cell.length_a   1.000
_cell.length_b   1.000
_cell.length_c   1.000
_cell.angle_alpha   90.00
_cell.angle_beta   90.00
_cell.angle_gamma   90.00
#
_symmetry.space_group_name_H-M   'P 1'
#
loop_
_entity.id
_entity.type
_entity.pdbx_description
1 polymer ?
#
loop_
_entity_poly.entity_id
_entity_poly.type
_entity_poly.pdbx_seq_one_letter_code
_entity_poly.pdbx_strand_id
1 'polypeptide(L)'
;MGEAGEQGSPEELAARLRVRENRLRELHEELAALRLASDEARASREAGEEWVRRLEEERGRLKERIRTLEERLREGRRDREGYERRLGRLQRELERREAEISRRDDALRRREEELESLRREAGELVARKDRALQDALRRVVGLERDLEEREGEIQRLRREMEELGERLERERELRRRLAEPANRLRAGIELFNESGHLRTVASLSRTLGPPEVHVELEESGEPAVLLTFTWQGISWQTYTANPNPDVEEPRVYLKSAGEDLSGVETKPPNARLGPGGKVLLGL
;
A
#
# COMPACT_ATOMS: atom_id res chain seq x y z
N MET A 1 19.98 -6.02 180.60
CA MET A 1 18.53 -5.85 180.82
C MET A 1 17.87 -6.23 179.52
N GLY A 2 17.38 -7.46 179.33
CA GLY A 2 16.06 -7.94 179.78
C GLY A 2 15.03 -7.52 178.71
N GLU A 3 14.17 -8.33 178.11
CA GLU A 3 13.60 -9.63 178.48
C GLU A 3 12.74 -10.16 177.31
N ALA A 4 12.49 -11.47 177.36
CA ALA A 4 11.26 -12.18 177.01
C ALA A 4 10.76 -12.26 175.54
N GLY A 5 10.46 -13.50 175.15
CA GLY A 5 9.73 -13.83 173.94
C GLY A 5 8.23 -13.78 174.13
N GLU A 6 7.53 -13.82 172.99
CA GLU A 6 6.07 -13.88 172.94
C GLU A 6 5.68 -15.01 171.96
N GLN A 7 5.19 -16.11 172.54
CA GLN A 7 4.52 -17.20 171.84
C GLN A 7 3.06 -16.77 171.61
N GLY A 8 2.63 -16.66 170.34
CA GLY A 8 1.24 -16.34 169.99
C GLY A 8 0.27 -17.50 170.25
N SER A 9 -1.01 -17.18 170.48
CA SER A 9 -2.08 -18.14 170.85
C SER A 9 -2.40 -19.17 169.74
N PRO A 10 -2.79 -20.42 170.05
CA PRO A 10 -3.15 -21.44 169.05
C PRO A 10 -4.27 -21.02 168.09
N GLU A 11 -5.19 -20.16 168.51
CA GLU A 11 -6.25 -19.62 167.65
C GLU A 11 -5.73 -18.60 166.62
N GLU A 12 -4.72 -17.80 166.99
CA GLU A 12 -4.08 -16.84 166.07
C GLU A 12 -3.23 -17.55 165.01
N LEU A 13 -2.59 -18.66 165.38
CA LEU A 13 -1.88 -19.52 164.43
C LEU A 13 -2.84 -20.20 163.44
N ALA A 14 -4.01 -20.65 163.88
CA ALA A 14 -5.05 -21.23 163.02
C ALA A 14 -5.66 -20.19 162.06
N ALA A 15 -5.90 -18.96 162.51
CA ALA A 15 -6.36 -17.87 161.66
C ALA A 15 -5.29 -17.47 160.61
N ARG A 16 -4.03 -17.39 161.02
CA ARG A 16 -2.89 -17.15 160.11
C ARG A 16 -2.74 -18.29 159.09
N LEU A 17 -2.95 -19.53 159.49
CA LEU A 17 -2.95 -20.69 158.59
C LEU A 17 -4.08 -20.61 157.57
N ARG A 18 -5.31 -20.29 157.98
CA ARG A 18 -6.45 -20.11 157.05
C ARG A 18 -6.22 -18.98 156.06
N VAL A 19 -5.68 -17.85 156.51
CA VAL A 19 -5.31 -16.73 155.61
C VAL A 19 -4.22 -17.17 154.64
N ARG A 20 -3.22 -17.93 155.10
CA ARG A 20 -2.18 -18.50 154.22
C ARG A 20 -2.72 -19.55 153.26
N GLU A 21 -3.66 -20.39 153.68
CA GLU A 21 -4.33 -21.39 152.83
C GLU A 21 -5.21 -20.75 151.76
N ASN A 22 -5.98 -19.72 152.12
CA ASN A 22 -6.74 -18.94 151.16
C ASN A 22 -5.80 -18.21 150.19
N ARG A 23 -4.71 -17.63 150.70
CA ARG A 23 -3.70 -17.00 149.84
C ARG A 23 -3.01 -18.01 148.93
N LEU A 24 -2.74 -19.22 149.40
CA LEU A 24 -2.20 -20.31 148.59
C LEU A 24 -3.22 -20.74 147.53
N ARG A 25 -4.52 -20.79 147.83
CA ARG A 25 -5.57 -21.10 146.86
C ARG A 25 -5.69 -20.01 145.79
N GLU A 26 -5.73 -18.75 146.19
CA GLU A 26 -5.69 -17.59 145.29
C GLU A 26 -4.45 -17.64 144.39
N LEU A 27 -3.25 -17.87 144.95
CA LEU A 27 -2.03 -18.01 144.17
C LEU A 27 -2.07 -19.22 143.22
N HIS A 28 -2.71 -20.32 143.60
CA HIS A 28 -2.91 -21.47 142.71
C HIS A 28 -3.90 -21.16 141.57
N GLU A 29 -4.98 -20.44 141.84
CA GLU A 29 -5.95 -19.98 140.84
C GLU A 29 -5.31 -18.94 139.89
N GLU A 30 -4.54 -17.99 140.44
CA GLU A 30 -3.74 -17.03 139.67
C GLU A 30 -2.69 -17.75 138.80
N LEU A 31 -1.97 -18.74 139.35
CA LEU A 31 -1.02 -19.55 138.57
C LEU A 31 -1.71 -20.40 137.49
N ALA A 32 -2.89 -20.95 137.75
CA ALA A 32 -3.66 -21.71 136.77
C ALA A 32 -4.16 -20.80 135.64
N ALA A 33 -4.66 -19.60 135.97
CA ALA A 33 -5.08 -18.61 134.99
C ALA A 33 -3.91 -18.11 134.13
N LEU A 34 -2.74 -17.85 134.74
CA LEU A 34 -1.52 -17.46 134.03
C LEU A 34 -1.00 -18.58 133.12
N ARG A 35 -1.09 -19.85 133.55
CA ARG A 35 -0.73 -21.00 132.71
C ARG A 35 -1.68 -21.14 131.53
N LEU A 36 -2.99 -21.05 131.74
CA LEU A 36 -3.97 -21.09 130.66
C LEU A 36 -3.75 -19.93 129.67
N ALA A 37 -3.54 -18.71 130.16
CA ALA A 37 -3.23 -17.56 129.30
C ALA A 37 -1.90 -17.73 128.54
N SER A 38 -0.88 -18.35 129.15
CA SER A 38 0.38 -18.67 128.50
C SER A 38 0.21 -19.75 127.42
N ASP A 39 -0.60 -20.78 127.68
CA ASP A 39 -0.89 -21.85 126.73
C ASP A 39 -1.75 -21.33 125.57
N GLU A 40 -2.73 -20.46 125.84
CA GLU A 40 -3.53 -19.76 124.83
C GLU A 40 -2.66 -18.82 123.98
N ALA A 41 -1.74 -18.05 124.60
CA ALA A 41 -0.80 -17.21 123.87
C ALA A 41 0.15 -18.04 123.00
N ARG A 42 0.58 -19.21 123.49
CA ARG A 42 1.41 -20.15 122.73
C ARG A 42 0.63 -20.74 121.54
N ALA A 43 -0.58 -21.23 121.76
CA ALA A 43 -1.42 -21.77 120.69
C ALA A 43 -1.77 -20.71 119.63
N SER A 44 -2.04 -19.46 120.05
CA SER A 44 -2.27 -18.33 119.14
C SER A 44 -1.01 -18.01 118.32
N ARG A 45 0.17 -18.05 118.94
CA ARG A 45 1.44 -17.86 118.25
C ARG A 45 1.72 -18.99 117.25
N GLU A 46 1.53 -20.24 117.63
CA GLU A 46 1.72 -21.41 116.76
C GLU A 46 0.77 -21.35 115.55
N ALA A 47 -0.51 -21.02 115.76
CA ALA A 47 -1.47 -20.81 114.67
C ALA A 47 -1.08 -19.62 113.75
N GLY A 48 -0.54 -18.55 114.33
CA GLY A 48 0.01 -17.42 113.58
C GLY A 48 1.21 -17.81 112.72
N GLU A 49 2.15 -18.60 113.28
CA GLU A 49 3.32 -19.12 112.57
C GLU A 49 2.92 -20.06 111.42
N GLU A 50 1.92 -20.92 111.62
CA GLU A 50 1.36 -21.75 110.55
C GLU A 50 0.73 -20.92 109.43
N TRP A 51 -0.01 -19.86 109.79
CA TRP A 51 -0.64 -18.99 108.80
C TRP A 51 0.41 -18.21 107.99
N VAL A 52 1.45 -17.69 108.64
CA VAL A 52 2.59 -17.06 107.96
C VAL A 52 3.25 -18.05 107.01
N ARG A 53 3.50 -19.29 107.45
CA ARG A 53 4.11 -20.32 106.60
C ARG A 53 3.27 -20.61 105.35
N ARG A 54 1.94 -20.73 105.48
CA ARG A 54 1.04 -20.92 104.32
C ARG A 54 1.12 -19.75 103.35
N LEU A 55 1.13 -18.51 103.85
CA LEU A 55 1.26 -17.31 103.03
C LEU A 55 2.63 -17.23 102.33
N GLU A 56 3.70 -17.68 102.97
CA GLU A 56 5.03 -17.74 102.35
C GLU A 56 5.10 -18.78 101.22
N GLU A 57 4.49 -19.95 101.41
CA GLU A 57 4.37 -20.98 100.38
C GLU A 57 3.52 -20.48 99.20
N GLU A 58 2.38 -19.84 99.47
CA GLU A 58 1.53 -19.26 98.43
C GLU A 58 2.24 -18.12 97.69
N ARG A 59 2.94 -17.23 98.41
CA ARG A 59 3.79 -16.19 97.82
C ARG A 59 4.88 -16.80 96.94
N GLY A 60 5.49 -17.91 97.35
CA GLY A 60 6.46 -18.67 96.55
C GLY A 60 5.85 -19.17 95.23
N ARG A 61 4.69 -19.84 95.31
CA ARG A 61 3.95 -20.33 94.12
C ARG A 61 3.55 -19.20 93.18
N LEU A 62 3.05 -18.09 93.73
CA LEU A 62 2.68 -16.92 92.93
C LEU A 62 3.89 -16.29 92.24
N LYS A 63 5.04 -16.18 92.91
CA LYS A 63 6.29 -15.70 92.29
C LYS A 63 6.73 -16.58 91.12
N GLU A 64 6.69 -17.89 91.27
CA GLU A 64 7.06 -18.84 90.21
C GLU A 64 6.09 -18.74 89.02
N ARG A 65 4.79 -18.61 89.30
CA ARG A 65 3.77 -18.40 88.27
C ARG A 65 3.99 -17.07 87.53
N ILE A 66 4.29 -15.98 88.24
CA ILE A 66 4.63 -14.68 87.63
C ILE A 66 5.84 -14.84 86.72
N ARG A 67 6.91 -15.50 87.20
CA ARG A 67 8.12 -15.74 86.40
C ARG A 67 7.82 -16.49 85.10
N THR A 68 7.04 -17.57 85.17
CA THR A 68 6.64 -18.34 83.99
C THR A 68 5.82 -17.49 83.01
N LEU A 69 4.90 -16.67 83.50
CA LEU A 69 4.11 -15.76 82.66
C LEU A 69 4.97 -14.68 82.02
N GLU A 70 5.93 -14.11 82.75
CA GLU A 70 6.90 -13.16 82.20
C GLU A 70 7.76 -13.76 81.11
N GLU A 71 8.24 -15.00 81.30
CA GLU A 71 9.03 -15.71 80.30
C GLU A 71 8.21 -15.96 79.03
N ARG A 72 6.96 -16.43 79.15
CA ARG A 72 6.04 -16.57 78.02
C ARG A 72 5.75 -15.24 77.32
N LEU A 73 5.60 -14.14 78.06
CA LEU A 73 5.41 -12.81 77.48
C LEU A 73 6.67 -12.34 76.74
N ARG A 74 7.87 -12.63 77.26
CA ARG A 74 9.14 -12.31 76.60
C ARG A 74 9.31 -13.10 75.31
N GLU A 75 9.00 -14.39 75.30
CA GLU A 75 9.02 -15.24 74.11
C GLU A 75 8.04 -14.74 73.05
N GLY A 76 6.78 -14.52 73.43
CA GLY A 76 5.78 -13.98 72.51
C GLY A 76 6.14 -12.61 71.93
N ARG A 77 6.86 -11.75 72.68
CA ARG A 77 7.42 -10.50 72.14
C ARG A 77 8.50 -10.76 71.09
N ARG A 78 9.45 -11.66 71.38
CA ARG A 78 10.52 -12.02 70.43
C ARG A 78 9.95 -12.60 69.12
N ASP A 79 8.93 -13.45 69.22
CA ASP A 79 8.29 -14.03 68.04
C ASP A 79 7.59 -12.98 67.20
N ARG A 80 6.83 -12.07 67.84
CA ARG A 80 6.19 -10.93 67.15
C ARG A 80 7.22 -10.06 66.44
N GLU A 81 8.31 -9.69 67.10
CA GLU A 81 9.40 -8.96 66.47
C GLU A 81 10.00 -9.73 65.28
N GLY A 82 10.12 -11.06 65.39
CA GLY A 82 10.57 -11.93 64.30
C GLY A 82 9.63 -11.88 63.09
N TYR A 83 8.33 -11.97 63.34
CA TYR A 83 7.30 -11.85 62.29
C TYR A 83 7.27 -10.46 61.66
N GLU A 84 7.36 -9.40 62.45
CA GLU A 84 7.42 -8.01 61.95
C GLU A 84 8.63 -7.79 61.04
N ARG A 85 9.81 -8.30 61.41
CA ARG A 85 11.00 -8.25 60.55
C ARG A 85 10.80 -9.01 59.25
N ARG A 86 10.13 -10.17 59.29
CA ARG A 86 9.81 -10.96 58.08
C ARG A 86 8.80 -10.24 57.19
N LEU A 87 7.75 -9.67 57.76
CA LEU A 87 6.77 -8.86 57.05
C LEU A 87 7.42 -7.66 56.38
N GLY A 88 8.28 -6.93 57.09
CA GLY A 88 9.00 -5.80 56.52
C GLY A 88 9.95 -6.19 55.37
N ARG A 89 10.54 -7.40 55.40
CA ARG A 89 11.32 -7.91 54.26
C ARG A 89 10.43 -8.21 53.04
N LEU A 90 9.31 -8.91 53.26
CA LEU A 90 8.38 -9.26 52.19
C LEU A 90 7.72 -8.03 51.57
N GLN A 91 7.37 -7.02 52.36
CA GLN A 91 6.85 -5.75 51.87
C GLN A 91 7.84 -5.05 50.94
N ARG A 92 9.11 -4.93 51.32
CA ARG A 92 10.15 -4.36 50.46
C ARG A 92 10.44 -5.17 49.20
N GLU A 93 10.16 -6.47 49.22
CA GLU A 93 10.27 -7.32 48.03
C GLU A 93 9.09 -7.09 47.10
N LEU A 94 7.86 -7.04 47.64
CA LEU A 94 6.65 -6.68 46.90
C LEU A 94 6.80 -5.30 46.23
N GLU A 95 7.20 -4.28 46.97
CA GLU A 95 7.43 -2.92 46.44
C GLU A 95 8.45 -2.94 45.27
N ARG A 96 9.52 -3.73 45.40
CA ARG A 96 10.51 -3.89 44.32
C ARG A 96 9.93 -4.58 43.10
N ARG A 97 9.11 -5.62 43.29
CA ARG A 97 8.46 -6.34 42.20
C ARG A 97 7.40 -5.49 41.51
N GLU A 98 6.62 -4.73 42.26
CA GLU A 98 5.65 -3.77 41.72
C GLU A 98 6.35 -2.70 40.88
N ALA A 99 7.47 -2.15 41.36
CA ALA A 99 8.27 -1.22 40.58
C ALA A 99 8.87 -1.86 39.31
N GLU A 100 9.28 -3.13 39.38
CA GLU A 100 9.78 -3.87 38.21
C GLU A 100 8.67 -4.14 37.19
N ILE A 101 7.48 -4.53 37.64
CA ILE A 101 6.30 -4.73 36.80
C ILE A 101 5.94 -3.42 36.09
N SER A 102 5.82 -2.31 36.82
CA SER A 102 5.51 -1.01 36.23
C SER A 102 6.52 -0.59 35.15
N ARG A 103 7.82 -0.81 35.38
CA ARG A 103 8.86 -0.54 34.36
C ARG A 103 8.72 -1.40 33.12
N ARG A 104 8.35 -2.68 33.29
CA ARG A 104 8.13 -3.61 32.17
C ARG A 104 6.88 -3.22 31.38
N ASP A 105 5.81 -2.83 32.07
CA ASP A 105 4.57 -2.38 31.42
C ASP A 105 4.82 -1.12 30.59
N ASP A 106 5.57 -0.15 31.11
CA ASP A 106 5.95 1.05 30.35
C ASP A 106 6.82 0.71 29.14
N ALA A 107 7.74 -0.25 29.28
CA ALA A 107 8.57 -0.71 28.17
C ALA A 107 7.74 -1.44 27.10
N LEU A 108 6.77 -2.26 27.50
CA LEU A 108 5.86 -2.94 26.59
C LEU A 108 4.99 -1.95 25.82
N ARG A 109 4.42 -0.96 26.51
CA ARG A 109 3.63 0.11 25.85
C ARG A 109 4.43 0.85 24.78
N ARG A 110 5.68 1.23 25.08
CA ARG A 110 6.55 1.88 24.08
C ARG A 110 6.83 0.97 22.88
N ARG A 111 7.03 -0.33 23.10
CA ARG A 111 7.22 -1.30 22.01
C ARG A 111 5.95 -1.48 21.18
N GLU A 112 4.78 -1.47 21.81
CA GLU A 112 3.50 -1.50 21.11
C GLU A 112 3.31 -0.25 20.22
N GLU A 113 3.61 0.94 20.74
CA GLU A 113 3.59 2.20 19.98
C GLU A 113 4.58 2.18 18.81
N GLU A 114 5.80 1.70 19.02
CA GLU A 114 6.80 1.52 17.95
C GLU A 114 6.30 0.55 16.86
N LEU A 115 5.72 -0.59 17.26
CA LEU A 115 5.15 -1.56 16.33
C LEU A 115 3.97 -0.99 15.56
N GLU A 116 3.12 -0.19 16.18
CA GLU A 116 2.05 0.52 15.49
C GLU A 116 2.59 1.53 14.48
N SER A 117 3.62 2.31 14.82
CA SER A 117 4.26 3.24 13.88
C SER A 117 4.82 2.49 12.68
N LEU A 118 5.59 1.43 12.92
CA LEU A 118 6.16 0.61 11.85
C LEU A 118 5.08 -0.04 10.97
N ARG A 119 3.96 -0.49 11.56
CA ARG A 119 2.81 -1.01 10.81
C ARG A 119 2.17 0.06 9.94
N ARG A 120 2.00 1.28 10.44
CA ARG A 120 1.48 2.41 9.66
C ARG A 120 2.41 2.75 8.49
N GLU A 121 3.70 2.90 8.76
CA GLU A 121 4.71 3.18 7.72
C GLU A 121 4.76 2.08 6.65
N ALA A 122 4.72 0.81 7.06
CA ALA A 122 4.66 -0.31 6.14
C ALA A 122 3.38 -0.27 5.29
N GLY A 123 2.24 0.03 5.90
CA GLY A 123 0.96 0.19 5.20
C GLY A 123 0.97 1.32 4.17
N GLU A 124 1.53 2.48 4.54
CA GLU A 124 1.70 3.62 3.62
C GLU A 124 2.63 3.29 2.46
N LEU A 125 3.73 2.58 2.71
CA LEU A 125 4.66 2.16 1.67
C LEU A 125 4.00 1.19 0.68
N VAL A 126 3.20 0.24 1.17
CA VAL A 126 2.43 -0.68 0.33
C VAL A 126 1.42 0.09 -0.52
N ALA A 127 0.61 0.96 0.10
CA ALA A 127 -0.37 1.78 -0.61
C ALA A 127 0.28 2.66 -1.69
N ARG A 128 1.45 3.23 -1.40
CA ARG A 128 2.23 4.01 -2.37
C ARG A 128 2.70 3.16 -3.55
N LYS A 129 3.21 1.95 -3.29
CA LYS A 129 3.64 1.02 -4.33
C LYS A 129 2.46 0.55 -5.19
N ASP A 130 1.33 0.22 -4.58
CA ASP A 130 0.13 -0.21 -5.30
C ASP A 130 -0.39 0.90 -6.22
N ARG A 131 -0.40 2.14 -5.74
CA ARG A 131 -0.78 3.30 -6.57
C ARG A 131 0.18 3.50 -7.75
N ALA A 132 1.49 3.43 -7.49
CA ALA A 132 2.49 3.55 -8.55
C ALA A 132 2.37 2.42 -9.59
N LEU A 133 2.07 1.19 -9.15
CA LEU A 133 1.83 0.05 -10.04
C LEU A 133 0.57 0.26 -10.87
N GLN A 134 -0.53 0.72 -10.28
CA GLN A 134 -1.76 1.02 -11.02
C GLN A 134 -1.55 2.11 -12.07
N ASP A 135 -0.82 3.18 -11.73
CA ASP A 135 -0.49 4.25 -12.66
C ASP A 135 0.41 3.75 -13.80
N ALA A 136 1.39 2.89 -13.50
CA ALA A 136 2.23 2.26 -14.50
C ALA A 136 1.43 1.35 -15.44
N LEU A 137 0.53 0.53 -14.90
CA LEU A 137 -0.36 -0.34 -15.71
C LEU A 137 -1.25 0.48 -16.63
N ARG A 138 -1.85 1.58 -16.14
CA ARG A 138 -2.65 2.50 -16.99
C ARG A 138 -1.82 3.09 -18.12
N ARG A 139 -0.56 3.46 -17.84
CA ARG A 139 0.35 3.98 -18.86
C ARG A 139 0.69 2.92 -19.90
N VAL A 140 0.93 1.67 -19.50
CA VAL A 140 1.19 0.57 -20.43
C VAL A 140 0.00 0.34 -21.34
N VAL A 141 -1.22 0.25 -20.80
CA VAL A 141 -2.44 0.09 -21.59
C VAL A 141 -2.64 1.26 -22.58
N GLY A 142 -2.32 2.49 -22.16
CA GLY A 142 -2.35 3.65 -23.05
C GLY A 142 -1.35 3.52 -24.21
N LEU A 143 -0.11 3.11 -23.91
CA LEU A 143 0.93 2.91 -24.92
C LEU A 143 0.63 1.75 -25.87
N GLU A 144 0.00 0.67 -25.38
CA GLU A 144 -0.44 -0.44 -26.22
C GLU A 144 -1.47 0.03 -27.24
N ARG A 145 -2.45 0.84 -26.81
CA ARG A 145 -3.43 1.44 -27.73
C ARG A 145 -2.77 2.38 -28.74
N ASP A 146 -1.86 3.25 -28.31
CA ASP A 146 -1.15 4.15 -29.22
C ASP A 146 -0.32 3.37 -30.26
N LEU A 147 0.26 2.23 -29.86
CA LEU A 147 0.96 1.32 -30.77
C LEU A 147 0.01 0.68 -31.78
N GLU A 148 -1.13 0.15 -31.35
CA GLU A 148 -2.16 -0.40 -32.25
C GLU A 148 -2.65 0.65 -33.26
N GLU A 149 -2.91 1.88 -32.81
CA GLU A 149 -3.33 2.98 -33.68
C GLU A 149 -2.25 3.30 -34.74
N ARG A 150 -0.97 3.36 -34.33
CA ARG A 150 0.16 3.57 -35.25
C ARG A 150 0.37 2.41 -36.22
N GLU A 151 0.21 1.18 -35.77
CA GLU A 151 0.28 0.01 -36.65
C GLU A 151 -0.82 0.05 -37.71
N GLY A 152 -2.03 0.46 -37.33
CA GLY A 152 -3.13 0.70 -38.26
C GLY A 152 -2.83 1.79 -39.29
N GLU A 153 -2.23 2.91 -38.85
CA GLU A 153 -1.80 3.99 -39.74
C GLU A 153 -0.70 3.53 -40.72
N ILE A 154 0.29 2.78 -40.23
CA ILE A 154 1.35 2.21 -41.08
C ILE A 154 0.75 1.29 -42.15
N GLN A 155 -0.23 0.45 -41.79
CA GLN A 155 -0.90 -0.42 -42.76
C GLN A 155 -1.67 0.39 -43.80
N ARG A 156 -2.35 1.47 -43.40
CA ARG A 156 -3.04 2.38 -44.32
C ARG A 156 -2.05 3.03 -45.30
N LEU A 157 -0.99 3.65 -44.77
CA LEU A 157 0.02 4.32 -45.60
C LEU A 157 0.72 3.34 -46.56
N ARG A 158 0.98 2.09 -46.12
CA ARG A 158 1.52 1.05 -47.01
C ARG A 158 0.60 0.76 -48.20
N ARG A 159 -0.71 0.64 -47.96
CA ARG A 159 -1.69 0.45 -49.05
C ARG A 159 -1.72 1.64 -49.99
N GLU A 160 -1.74 2.86 -49.46
CA GLU A 160 -1.69 4.08 -50.27
C GLU A 160 -0.42 4.15 -51.12
N MET A 161 0.74 3.78 -50.56
CA MET A 161 1.99 3.69 -51.31
C MET A 161 1.96 2.64 -52.41
N GLU A 162 1.35 1.48 -52.15
CA GLU A 162 1.17 0.42 -53.15
C GLU A 162 0.29 0.89 -54.30
N GLU A 163 -0.86 1.49 -54.00
CA GLU A 163 -1.78 2.05 -55.01
C GLU A 163 -1.14 3.15 -55.86
N LEU A 164 -0.39 4.07 -55.22
CA LEU A 164 0.36 5.11 -55.93
C LEU A 164 1.49 4.52 -56.76
N GLY A 165 2.17 3.49 -56.26
CA GLY A 165 3.20 2.74 -56.98
C GLY A 165 2.66 2.10 -58.25
N GLU A 166 1.53 1.38 -58.15
CA GLU A 166 0.85 0.79 -59.29
C GLU A 166 0.41 1.85 -60.31
N ARG A 167 -0.15 2.97 -59.82
CA ARG A 167 -0.57 4.07 -60.70
C ARG A 167 0.62 4.63 -61.48
N LEU A 168 1.74 4.87 -60.80
CA LEU A 168 2.96 5.37 -61.42
C LEU A 168 3.54 4.35 -62.42
N GLU A 169 3.49 3.06 -62.12
CA GLU A 169 3.96 2.02 -63.03
C GLU A 169 3.10 1.93 -64.30
N ARG A 170 1.77 1.98 -64.17
CA ARG A 170 0.84 2.05 -65.33
C ARG A 170 1.14 3.26 -66.20
N GLU A 171 1.39 4.42 -65.61
CA GLU A 171 1.74 5.63 -66.34
C GLU A 171 3.09 5.49 -67.07
N ARG A 172 4.11 4.95 -66.39
CA ARG A 172 5.42 4.68 -67.00
C ARG A 172 5.31 3.68 -68.14
N GLU A 173 4.49 2.64 -68.00
CA GLU A 173 4.26 1.66 -69.06
C GLU A 173 3.59 2.31 -70.27
N LEU A 174 2.57 3.15 -70.06
CA LEU A 174 1.94 3.92 -71.14
C LEU A 174 2.96 4.82 -71.86
N ARG A 175 3.79 5.55 -71.11
CA ARG A 175 4.86 6.39 -71.68
C ARG A 175 5.85 5.55 -72.50
N ARG A 176 6.27 4.37 -72.00
CA ARG A 176 7.13 3.43 -72.75
C ARG A 176 6.49 2.97 -74.05
N ARG A 177 5.21 2.57 -74.01
CA ARG A 177 4.46 2.15 -75.20
C ARG A 177 4.37 3.28 -76.23
N LEU A 178 4.14 4.52 -75.80
CA LEU A 178 4.07 5.70 -76.65
C LEU A 178 5.45 6.25 -77.08
N ALA A 179 6.55 5.76 -76.52
CA ALA A 179 7.90 6.14 -76.97
C ALA A 179 8.25 5.52 -78.33
N GLU A 180 7.66 4.37 -78.67
CA GLU A 180 7.83 3.76 -79.99
C GLU A 180 7.05 4.55 -81.06
N PRO A 181 7.70 5.03 -82.14
CA PRO A 181 7.05 5.83 -83.19
C PRO A 181 5.80 5.18 -83.79
N ALA A 182 5.84 3.86 -84.02
CA ALA A 182 4.73 3.13 -84.61
C ALA A 182 3.49 3.09 -83.69
N ASN A 183 3.68 2.89 -82.38
CA ASN A 183 2.59 2.87 -81.41
C ASN A 183 2.00 4.26 -81.23
N ARG A 184 2.84 5.30 -81.25
CA ARG A 184 2.42 6.70 -81.20
C ARG A 184 1.57 7.10 -82.40
N LEU A 185 2.00 6.74 -83.61
CA LEU A 185 1.22 6.96 -84.84
C LEU A 185 -0.15 6.29 -84.77
N ARG A 186 -0.21 5.02 -84.33
CA ARG A 186 -1.48 4.30 -84.14
C ARG A 186 -2.39 4.99 -83.12
N ALA A 187 -1.85 5.36 -81.96
CA ALA A 187 -2.61 6.03 -80.91
C ALA A 187 -3.14 7.41 -81.35
N GLY A 188 -2.35 8.20 -82.10
CA GLY A 188 -2.81 9.47 -82.65
C GLY A 188 -3.86 9.32 -83.75
N ILE A 189 -3.76 8.29 -84.59
CA ILE A 189 -4.80 7.95 -85.58
C ILE A 189 -6.10 7.53 -84.89
N GLU A 190 -6.03 6.68 -83.86
CA GLU A 190 -7.18 6.28 -83.05
C GLU A 190 -7.85 7.50 -82.41
N LEU A 191 -7.05 8.37 -81.79
CA LEU A 191 -7.52 9.62 -81.19
C LEU A 191 -8.20 10.54 -82.22
N PHE A 192 -7.64 10.66 -83.43
CA PHE A 192 -8.26 11.40 -84.52
C PHE A 192 -9.58 10.76 -84.97
N ASN A 193 -9.63 9.43 -85.09
CA ASN A 193 -10.82 8.68 -85.49
C ASN A 193 -11.96 8.77 -84.46
N GLU A 194 -11.64 8.94 -83.18
CA GLU A 194 -12.63 9.18 -82.12
C GLU A 194 -13.06 10.65 -82.04
N SER A 195 -12.30 11.56 -82.65
CA SER A 195 -12.58 12.99 -82.65
C SER A 195 -13.76 13.37 -83.56
N GLY A 196 -14.36 14.53 -83.26
CA GLY A 196 -15.40 15.11 -84.12
C GLY A 196 -14.93 15.47 -85.53
N HIS A 197 -13.62 15.66 -85.74
CA HIS A 197 -13.02 16.05 -87.03
C HIS A 197 -13.15 14.97 -88.10
N LEU A 198 -13.32 13.70 -87.70
CA LEU A 198 -13.60 12.60 -88.62
C LEU A 198 -14.84 12.88 -89.49
N ARG A 199 -15.89 13.48 -88.90
CA ARG A 199 -17.12 13.83 -89.63
C ARG A 199 -16.89 14.95 -90.64
N THR A 200 -16.00 15.88 -90.32
CA THR A 200 -15.61 16.98 -91.21
C THR A 200 -14.89 16.44 -92.44
N VAL A 201 -13.86 15.61 -92.23
CA VAL A 201 -13.11 14.96 -93.33
C VAL A 201 -14.04 14.08 -94.17
N ALA A 202 -14.93 13.29 -93.56
CA ALA A 202 -15.89 12.47 -94.28
C ALA A 202 -16.93 13.29 -95.07
N SER A 203 -17.21 14.53 -94.66
CA SER A 203 -18.10 15.44 -95.39
C SER A 203 -17.40 16.03 -96.62
N LEU A 204 -16.16 16.48 -96.47
CA LEU A 204 -15.33 16.97 -97.58
C LEU A 204 -15.03 15.88 -98.61
N SER A 205 -14.81 14.65 -98.15
CA SER A 205 -14.55 13.51 -99.02
C SER A 205 -15.75 13.12 -99.89
N ARG A 206 -16.98 13.47 -99.47
CA ARG A 206 -18.18 13.25 -100.29
C ARG A 206 -18.27 14.23 -101.47
N THR A 207 -17.74 15.45 -101.31
CA THR A 207 -17.79 16.49 -102.35
C THR A 207 -16.57 16.47 -103.25
N LEU A 208 -15.38 16.18 -102.70
CA LEU A 208 -14.10 16.27 -103.40
C LEU A 208 -13.49 14.90 -103.76
N GLY A 209 -14.17 13.81 -103.44
CA GLY A 209 -13.66 12.45 -103.60
C GLY A 209 -12.73 12.02 -102.46
N PRO A 210 -12.15 10.80 -102.54
CA PRO A 210 -11.29 10.29 -101.47
C PRO A 210 -9.98 11.12 -101.36
N PRO A 211 -9.58 11.54 -100.15
CA PRO A 211 -8.31 12.21 -99.95
C PRO A 211 -7.16 11.22 -99.98
N GLU A 212 -6.00 11.70 -100.41
CA GLU A 212 -4.72 11.07 -100.08
C GLU A 212 -4.38 11.45 -98.63
N VAL A 213 -4.01 10.46 -97.81
CA VAL A 213 -3.74 10.67 -96.39
C VAL A 213 -2.28 10.39 -96.11
N HIS A 214 -1.61 11.39 -95.56
CA HIS A 214 -0.26 11.28 -95.06
C HIS A 214 -0.26 11.47 -93.54
N VAL A 215 0.32 10.52 -92.82
CA VAL A 215 0.44 10.55 -91.36
C VAL A 215 1.91 10.51 -90.98
N GLU A 216 2.34 11.48 -90.18
CA GLU A 216 3.71 11.53 -89.68
C GLU A 216 3.78 12.02 -88.24
N LEU A 217 4.97 11.93 -87.66
CA LEU A 217 5.27 12.51 -86.35
C LEU A 217 5.84 13.92 -86.55
N GLU A 218 5.36 14.87 -85.76
CA GLU A 218 5.94 16.20 -85.70
C GLU A 218 7.41 16.17 -85.27
N GLU A 219 8.23 17.12 -85.69
CA GLU A 219 9.61 17.23 -85.21
C GLU A 219 9.64 17.90 -83.82
N SER A 220 9.34 17.13 -82.77
CA SER A 220 9.45 17.58 -81.38
C SER A 220 9.89 16.46 -80.43
N GLY A 221 10.27 16.80 -79.20
CA GLY A 221 10.75 15.83 -78.21
C GLY A 221 9.69 14.82 -77.78
N GLU A 222 8.42 15.24 -77.76
CA GLU A 222 7.26 14.37 -77.60
C GLU A 222 6.31 14.64 -78.77
N PRO A 223 6.59 14.06 -79.94
CA PRO A 223 5.96 14.46 -81.18
C PRO A 223 4.48 14.16 -81.20
N ALA A 224 3.66 15.11 -81.66
CA ALA A 224 2.27 14.87 -81.98
C ALA A 224 2.15 14.15 -83.34
N VAL A 225 1.02 13.49 -83.58
CA VAL A 225 0.73 12.88 -84.88
C VAL A 225 0.08 13.91 -85.79
N LEU A 226 0.69 14.17 -86.93
CA LEU A 226 0.17 15.05 -87.97
C LEU A 226 -0.56 14.19 -89.01
N LEU A 227 -1.84 14.48 -89.25
CA LEU A 227 -2.65 13.85 -90.28
C LEU A 227 -2.96 14.88 -91.35
N THR A 228 -2.32 14.77 -92.51
CA THR A 228 -2.52 15.63 -93.66
C THR A 228 -3.41 14.92 -94.67
N PHE A 229 -4.53 15.56 -95.00
CA PHE A 229 -5.48 15.12 -96.01
C PHE A 229 -5.35 16.05 -97.22
N THR A 230 -5.15 15.49 -98.41
CA THR A 230 -5.10 16.25 -99.67
C THR A 230 -6.18 15.73 -100.62
N TRP A 231 -6.98 16.64 -101.18
CA TRP A 231 -8.04 16.32 -102.14
C TRP A 231 -7.68 16.83 -103.53
N GLN A 232 -7.52 15.90 -104.48
CA GLN A 232 -7.31 16.15 -105.91
C GLN A 232 -6.19 17.14 -106.24
N GLY A 233 -5.23 17.36 -105.33
CA GLY A 233 -4.18 18.36 -105.47
C GLY A 233 -4.64 19.83 -105.43
N ILE A 234 -5.85 20.10 -104.93
CA ILE A 234 -6.46 21.44 -104.92
C ILE A 234 -6.72 21.93 -103.50
N SER A 235 -7.03 21.06 -102.53
CA SER A 235 -7.22 21.50 -101.14
C SER A 235 -6.59 20.53 -100.16
N TRP A 236 -6.22 21.03 -98.99
CA TRP A 236 -5.61 20.23 -97.94
C TRP A 236 -5.97 20.70 -96.54
N GLN A 237 -5.93 19.76 -95.59
CA GLN A 237 -6.10 20.03 -94.17
C GLN A 237 -5.13 19.17 -93.36
N THR A 238 -4.45 19.78 -92.40
CA THR A 238 -3.57 19.08 -91.46
C THR A 238 -4.16 19.15 -90.06
N TYR A 239 -4.41 17.99 -89.48
CA TYR A 239 -4.84 17.84 -88.11
C TYR A 239 -3.67 17.40 -87.23
N THR A 240 -3.63 17.90 -86.01
CA THR A 240 -2.71 17.41 -84.98
C THR A 240 -3.50 16.57 -84.00
N ALA A 241 -3.00 15.38 -83.69
CA ALA A 241 -3.52 14.49 -82.65
C ALA A 241 -2.39 14.14 -81.69
N ASN A 242 -2.49 14.58 -80.43
CA ASN A 242 -1.45 14.31 -79.43
C ASN A 242 -1.87 13.17 -78.47
N PRO A 243 -1.34 11.95 -78.66
CA PRO A 243 -1.67 10.81 -77.81
C PRO A 243 -1.00 10.85 -76.42
N ASN A 244 -0.22 11.89 -76.09
CA ASN A 244 0.30 12.08 -74.73
C ASN A 244 -0.83 12.47 -73.76
N PRO A 245 -1.01 11.77 -72.61
CA PRO A 245 -1.96 12.15 -71.57
C PRO A 245 -1.64 13.49 -70.87
N ASP A 246 -0.40 13.98 -70.91
CA ASP A 246 -0.01 15.24 -70.25
C ASP A 246 -0.51 16.50 -71.00
N VAL A 247 -1.12 16.31 -72.18
CA VAL A 247 -1.65 17.41 -73.00
C VAL A 247 -3.09 17.71 -72.61
N GLU A 248 -3.37 18.96 -72.26
CA GLU A 248 -4.73 19.42 -71.97
C GLU A 248 -5.66 19.26 -73.18
N GLU A 249 -6.94 18.96 -72.93
CA GLU A 249 -7.97 18.86 -73.97
C GLU A 249 -8.26 20.25 -74.59
N PRO A 250 -8.49 20.37 -75.91
CA PRO A 250 -8.66 19.28 -76.88
C PRO A 250 -7.35 18.73 -77.44
N ARG A 251 -7.20 17.41 -77.39
CA ARG A 251 -5.99 16.72 -77.89
C ARG A 251 -5.96 16.51 -79.41
N VAL A 252 -7.05 16.85 -80.10
CA VAL A 252 -7.14 16.86 -81.57
C VAL A 252 -7.70 18.19 -82.07
N TYR A 253 -6.93 18.85 -82.93
CA TYR A 253 -7.32 20.13 -83.52
C TYR A 253 -6.81 20.28 -84.95
N LEU A 254 -7.48 21.14 -85.71
CA LEU A 254 -7.03 21.54 -87.05
C LEU A 254 -5.82 22.47 -86.89
N LYS A 255 -4.65 22.07 -87.38
CA LYS A 255 -3.42 22.85 -87.32
C LYS A 255 -3.35 23.86 -88.45
N SER A 256 -3.72 23.43 -89.66
CA SER A 256 -3.65 24.26 -90.86
C SER A 256 -4.52 23.70 -91.98
N ALA A 257 -4.89 24.55 -92.93
CA ALA A 257 -5.68 24.19 -94.11
C ALA A 257 -5.35 25.15 -95.27
N GLY A 258 -5.58 24.72 -96.51
CA GLY A 258 -5.38 25.54 -97.71
C GLY A 258 -6.22 25.10 -98.90
N GLU A 259 -6.45 26.03 -99.82
CA GLU A 259 -7.16 25.86 -101.11
C GLU A 259 -6.18 25.82 -102.31
N ASP A 260 -4.88 25.67 -102.01
CA ASP A 260 -3.82 25.34 -102.95
C ASP A 260 -2.73 24.51 -102.24
N LEU A 261 -1.85 23.85 -102.99
CA LEU A 261 -0.75 23.05 -102.42
C LEU A 261 0.45 23.88 -101.94
N SER A 262 0.35 25.21 -101.91
CA SER A 262 1.48 26.09 -101.61
C SER A 262 1.96 26.00 -100.15
N GLY A 263 1.10 25.50 -99.26
CA GLY A 263 1.36 25.40 -97.82
C GLY A 263 1.54 23.99 -97.26
N VAL A 264 1.63 22.95 -98.11
CA VAL A 264 1.84 21.56 -97.68
C VAL A 264 2.95 20.88 -98.48
N GLU A 265 3.84 20.17 -97.78
CA GLU A 265 4.82 19.31 -98.44
C GLU A 265 4.13 18.08 -99.04
N THR A 266 4.22 17.92 -100.36
CA THR A 266 3.65 16.77 -101.07
C THR A 266 4.47 15.51 -100.81
N LYS A 267 4.12 14.76 -99.77
CA LYS A 267 4.67 13.43 -99.46
C LYS A 267 3.76 12.33 -99.99
N PRO A 268 4.29 11.15 -100.36
CA PRO A 268 3.44 10.05 -100.79
C PRO A 268 2.46 9.62 -99.69
N PRO A 269 1.22 9.23 -100.03
CA PRO A 269 0.27 8.76 -99.04
C PRO A 269 0.78 7.48 -98.37
N ASN A 270 0.65 7.41 -97.05
CA ASN A 270 1.03 6.25 -96.23
C ASN A 270 -0.12 5.74 -95.35
N ALA A 271 -1.30 6.32 -95.53
CA ALA A 271 -2.55 5.95 -94.89
C ALA A 271 -3.71 6.13 -95.87
N ARG A 272 -4.88 5.56 -95.53
CA ARG A 272 -6.09 5.68 -96.33
C ARG A 272 -7.34 5.79 -95.46
N LEU A 273 -8.42 6.29 -96.04
CA LEU A 273 -9.75 6.21 -95.44
C LEU A 273 -10.35 4.82 -95.67
N GLY A 274 -10.56 4.08 -94.59
CA GLY A 274 -11.28 2.81 -94.57
C GLY A 274 -12.81 2.97 -94.40
N PRO A 275 -13.52 1.86 -94.16
CA PRO A 275 -14.96 1.87 -93.95
C PRO A 275 -15.40 2.83 -92.83
N GLY A 276 -16.46 3.60 -93.08
CA GLY A 276 -16.95 4.61 -92.13
C GLY A 276 -16.10 5.87 -92.05
N GLY A 277 -15.17 6.08 -92.98
CA GLY A 277 -14.31 7.27 -93.04
C GLY A 277 -13.13 7.26 -92.06
N LYS A 278 -12.86 6.13 -91.39
CA LYS A 278 -11.76 5.97 -90.44
C LYS A 278 -10.41 5.96 -91.15
N VAL A 279 -9.42 6.66 -90.60
CA VAL A 279 -8.04 6.60 -91.07
C VAL A 279 -7.41 5.27 -90.65
N LEU A 280 -6.78 4.58 -91.60
CA LEU A 280 -6.01 3.34 -91.39
C LEU A 280 -4.58 3.55 -91.92
N LEU A 281 -3.58 3.15 -91.13
CA LEU A 281 -2.17 3.19 -91.52
C LEU A 281 -1.87 2.08 -92.54
N GLY A 282 -1.09 2.40 -93.58
CA GLY A 282 -0.77 1.48 -94.69
C GLY A 282 -1.58 1.77 -95.96
N LEU A 283 -1.02 1.37 -97.11
CA LEU A 283 -1.63 1.48 -98.45
C LEU A 283 -2.52 0.28 -98.79
#